data_AF-A0A4Q3E228-F1
#
_entry.id   AF-A0A4Q3E228-F1
#
_cell.length_a   1.000
_cell.length_b   1.000
_cell.length_c   1.000
_cell.angle_alpha   90.00
_cell.angle_beta   90.00
_cell.angle_gamma   90.00
#
_symmetry.space_group_name_H-M   'P 1'
#
loop_
_entity.id
_entity.type
_entity.pdbx_description
1 polymer ?
#
loop_
_entity_poly.entity_id
_entity_poly.type
_entity_poly.pdbx_seq_one_letter_code
_entity_poly.pdbx_strand_id
1 'polypeptide(L)'
;MRKGMLALLLTSMLFSACADRPAKNDVKRFGSVTGLKPEKLGYYKQLHANAWPEVLNKIKECNIRNYSIYLQKIKNEYYLFSYFEYVG
;
A
#
# COMPACT_ATOMS: atom_id res chain seq x y z
N MET A 1 -12.68 -50.41 -40.15
CA MET A 1 -12.29 -49.09 -40.71
C MET A 1 -12.76 -47.99 -39.77
N ARG A 2 -11.83 -47.10 -39.39
CA ARG A 2 -12.05 -45.73 -38.85
C ARG A 2 -12.85 -45.66 -37.53
N LYS A 3 -12.31 -45.99 -36.36
CA LYS A 3 -11.23 -45.26 -35.62
C LYS A 3 -11.34 -43.72 -35.59
N GLY A 4 -12.38 -43.11 -36.17
CA GLY A 4 -12.43 -41.66 -36.44
C GLY A 4 -13.41 -40.83 -35.61
N MET A 5 -14.23 -41.42 -34.74
CA MET A 5 -15.30 -40.69 -34.05
C MET A 5 -15.13 -40.58 -32.52
N LEU A 6 -14.08 -41.21 -31.97
CA LEU A 6 -13.75 -41.13 -30.54
C LEU A 6 -12.48 -40.31 -30.25
N ALA A 7 -11.96 -39.63 -31.27
CA ALA A 7 -10.75 -38.80 -31.16
C ALA A 7 -11.05 -37.29 -31.21
N LEU A 8 -12.33 -36.89 -31.13
CA LEU A 8 -12.72 -35.47 -31.26
C LEU A 8 -13.21 -34.81 -29.96
N LEU A 9 -13.33 -35.55 -28.85
CA LEU A 9 -13.82 -35.03 -27.57
C LEU A 9 -12.77 -35.02 -26.45
N LEU A 10 -11.51 -35.33 -26.74
CA LEU A 10 -10.43 -35.41 -25.75
C LEU A 10 -9.27 -34.42 -26.00
N THR A 11 -9.40 -33.54 -27.00
CA THR A 11 -8.36 -32.54 -27.35
C THR A 11 -8.70 -31.11 -26.96
N SER A 12 -9.92 -30.81 -26.46
CA SER A 12 -10.28 -29.44 -26.03
C SER A 12 -9.93 -29.13 -24.57
N MET A 13 -9.51 -30.12 -23.77
CA MET A 13 -9.21 -29.96 -22.33
C MET A 13 -7.73 -29.73 -22.01
N LEU A 14 -6.92 -29.20 -22.94
CA LEU A 14 -5.47 -28.98 -22.70
C LEU A 14 -4.98 -27.54 -22.93
N PHE A 15 -5.85 -26.59 -23.29
CA PHE A 15 -5.41 -25.22 -23.63
C PHE A 15 -5.72 -24.13 -22.60
N SER A 16 -6.30 -24.44 -21.44
CA SER A 16 -6.69 -23.40 -20.46
C SER A 16 -5.85 -23.40 -19.17
N ALA A 17 -4.56 -23.75 -19.25
CA ALA A 17 -3.64 -23.75 -18.09
C ALA A 17 -2.70 -22.54 -18.03
N CYS A 18 -2.82 -21.58 -18.95
CA CYS A 18 -2.27 -20.24 -18.77
C CYS A 18 -3.41 -19.30 -18.38
N ALA A 19 -3.99 -19.51 -17.20
CA ALA A 19 -4.78 -18.45 -16.59
C ALA A 19 -3.83 -17.28 -16.34
N ASP A 20 -4.08 -16.15 -16.98
CA ASP A 20 -3.54 -14.85 -16.57
C ASP A 20 -3.80 -14.73 -15.06
N ARG A 21 -2.74 -14.85 -14.23
CA ARG A 21 -2.90 -14.47 -12.83
C ARG A 21 -3.17 -12.98 -12.87
N PRO A 22 -4.33 -12.49 -12.37
CA PRO A 22 -4.52 -11.06 -12.26
C PRO A 22 -3.33 -10.50 -11.51
N ALA A 23 -2.73 -9.43 -12.03
CA ALA A 23 -1.61 -8.77 -11.39
C ALA A 23 -1.99 -8.57 -9.92
N LYS A 24 -1.23 -9.22 -9.03
CA LYS A 24 -1.44 -9.07 -7.59
C LYS A 24 -1.14 -7.61 -7.30
N ASN A 25 -2.15 -6.84 -6.88
CA ASN A 25 -1.95 -5.49 -6.37
C ASN A 25 -1.19 -5.61 -5.04
N ASP A 26 0.12 -5.83 -5.15
CA ASP A 26 1.01 -6.01 -4.01
C ASP A 26 1.18 -4.64 -3.34
N VAL A 27 0.61 -4.54 -2.14
CA VAL A 27 0.76 -3.37 -1.28
C VAL A 27 2.24 -3.14 -0.99
N LYS A 28 2.76 -1.97 -1.38
CA LYS A 28 4.13 -1.54 -1.06
C LYS A 28 4.12 -0.77 0.25
N ARG A 29 5.01 -1.10 1.17
CA ARG A 29 5.11 -0.44 2.48
C ARG A 29 6.29 0.51 2.50
N PHE A 30 6.04 1.73 2.98
CA PHE A 30 7.05 2.77 3.08
C PHE A 30 7.21 3.21 4.52
N GLY A 31 8.47 3.39 4.93
CA GLY A 31 8.86 3.96 6.21
C GLY A 31 9.76 5.16 5.98
N SER A 32 9.62 6.20 6.78
CA SER A 32 10.54 7.36 6.74
C SER A 32 10.74 7.92 8.14
N VAL A 33 11.92 8.52 8.37
CA VAL A 33 12.26 9.15 9.65
C VAL A 33 12.66 10.59 9.40
N THR A 34 12.15 11.50 10.22
CA THR A 34 12.56 12.90 10.23
C THR A 34 12.71 13.41 11.65
N GLY A 35 13.52 14.46 11.84
CA GLY A 35 13.66 15.15 13.12
C GLY A 35 12.51 16.14 13.36
N LEU A 36 12.14 16.33 14.62
CA LEU A 36 11.18 17.34 15.05
C LEU A 36 11.84 18.29 16.04
N LYS A 37 11.79 19.59 15.71
CA LYS A 37 12.28 20.63 16.60
C LYS A 37 11.49 20.63 17.92
N PRO A 38 12.14 20.58 19.11
CA PRO A 38 11.45 20.52 20.40
C PRO A 38 10.40 21.62 20.59
N GLU A 39 10.70 22.85 20.17
CA GLU A 39 9.81 24.01 20.26
C GLU A 39 8.58 23.93 19.36
N LYS A 40 8.55 23.00 18.40
CA LYS A 40 7.41 22.75 17.51
C LYS A 40 6.57 21.54 17.90
N LEU A 41 6.95 20.80 18.95
CA LEU A 41 6.26 19.55 19.34
C LEU A 41 4.76 19.74 19.60
N GLY A 42 4.40 20.73 20.42
CA GLY A 42 2.99 21.01 20.74
C GLY A 42 2.20 21.41 19.50
N TYR A 43 2.75 22.32 18.71
CA TYR A 43 2.14 22.79 17.46
C TYR A 43 1.95 21.65 16.45
N TYR A 44 2.97 20.79 16.29
CA TYR A 44 2.90 19.61 15.42
C TYR A 44 1.74 18.69 15.80
N LYS A 45 1.58 18.38 17.10
CA LYS A 45 0.48 17.56 17.59
C LYS A 45 -0.88 18.20 17.34
N GLN A 46 -1.02 19.50 17.56
CA GLN A 46 -2.27 20.22 17.33
C GLN A 46 -2.68 20.17 15.85
N LEU A 47 -1.74 20.37 14.93
CA LEU A 47 -1.99 20.26 13.49
C LEU A 47 -2.43 18.85 13.09
N HIS A 48 -1.78 17.80 13.62
CA HIS A 48 -2.12 16.42 13.25
C HIS A 48 -3.41 15.93 13.90
N ALA A 49 -3.78 16.44 15.07
CA ALA A 49 -5.09 16.18 15.67
C ALA A 49 -6.24 16.81 14.86
N ASN A 50 -5.95 17.88 14.11
CA ASN A 50 -6.93 18.63 13.31
C ASN A 50 -6.49 18.66 11.84
N ALA A 51 -6.09 17.51 11.30
CA ALA A 51 -5.59 17.42 9.93
C ALA A 51 -6.63 17.94 8.93
N TRP A 52 -6.19 18.77 7.99
CA TRP A 52 -7.08 19.39 7.01
C TRP A 52 -7.73 18.34 6.10
N PRO A 53 -9.06 18.39 5.89
CA PRO A 53 -9.77 17.42 5.05
C PRO A 53 -9.19 17.31 3.63
N GLU A 54 -8.76 18.41 3.03
CA GLU A 54 -8.20 18.46 1.69
C GLU A 54 -6.89 17.66 1.58
N VAL A 55 -6.06 17.71 2.61
CA VAL A 55 -4.82 16.93 2.69
C VAL A 55 -5.13 15.44 2.82
N LEU A 56 -6.08 15.08 3.70
CA LEU A 56 -6.51 13.70 3.88
C LEU A 56 -7.10 13.12 2.59
N ASN A 57 -7.88 13.92 1.87
CA ASN A 57 -8.44 13.54 0.57
C ASN A 57 -7.34 13.33 -0.46
N LYS A 58 -6.37 14.25 -0.56
CA LYS A 58 -5.24 14.10 -1.49
C LYS A 58 -4.40 12.86 -1.21
N ILE A 59 -4.11 12.55 0.07
CA ILE A 59 -3.42 11.32 0.47
C ILE A 59 -4.19 10.10 -0.05
N LYS A 60 -5.52 10.10 0.08
CA LYS A 60 -6.36 9.00 -0.42
C LYS A 60 -6.35 8.88 -1.94
N GLU A 61 -6.42 10.00 -2.66
CA GLU A 61 -6.32 10.06 -4.13
C GLU A 61 -4.98 9.53 -4.65
N CYS A 62 -3.89 9.78 -3.92
CA CYS A 62 -2.54 9.30 -4.27
C CYS A 62 -2.27 7.83 -3.90
N ASN A 63 -3.30 7.01 -3.71
CA ASN A 63 -3.19 5.58 -3.36
C ASN A 63 -2.41 5.29 -2.05
N ILE A 64 -2.37 6.24 -1.11
CA ILE A 64 -1.77 6.04 0.21
C ILE A 64 -2.86 5.59 1.21
N ARG A 65 -2.59 4.53 1.95
CA ARG A 65 -3.47 3.89 2.94
C ARG A 65 -2.69 3.63 4.23
N ASN A 66 -3.41 3.43 5.33
CA ASN A 66 -2.84 3.08 6.64
C ASN A 66 -1.66 3.99 7.04
N TYR A 67 -1.80 5.30 6.80
CA TYR A 67 -0.75 6.27 7.08
C TYR A 67 -0.78 6.71 8.55
N SER A 68 0.24 6.31 9.30
CA SER A 68 0.47 6.69 10.69
C SER A 68 1.81 7.39 10.88
N ILE A 69 1.89 8.31 11.83
CA ILE A 69 3.13 8.96 12.25
C ILE A 69 3.30 8.77 13.76
N TYR A 70 4.45 8.23 14.16
CA TYR A 70 4.81 7.93 15.54
C TYR A 70 5.90 8.88 16.02
N LEU A 71 5.78 9.38 17.23
CA LEU A 71 6.78 10.24 17.87
C LEU A 71 7.65 9.41 18.81
N GLN A 72 8.97 9.54 18.69
CA GLN A 72 9.92 8.95 19.63
C GLN A 72 10.94 10.01 20.07
N LYS A 73 11.27 10.04 21.36
CA LYS A 73 12.41 10.81 21.87
C LYS A 73 13.62 9.90 21.98
N ILE A 74 14.76 10.30 21.41
CA ILE A 74 16.03 9.57 21.51
C ILE A 74 17.06 10.56 22.04
N LYS A 75 17.59 10.29 23.24
CA LYS A 75 18.40 11.26 24.01
C LYS A 75 17.59 12.57 24.20
N ASN A 76 18.10 13.68 23.67
CA ASN A 76 17.46 15.00 23.78
C ASN A 76 16.71 15.43 22.51
N GLU A 77 16.73 14.62 21.46
CA GLU A 77 16.12 14.94 20.16
C GLU A 77 14.79 14.19 19.97
N TYR A 78 13.86 14.81 19.23
CA TYR A 78 12.60 14.16 18.85
C TYR A 78 12.66 13.71 17.39
N TYR A 79 12.13 12.52 17.15
CA TYR A 79 12.03 11.92 15.83
C TYR A 79 10.59 11.50 15.55
N LEU A 80 10.22 11.63 14.29
CA LEU A 80 8.95 11.16 13.75
C LEU A 80 9.25 10.01 12.82
N PHE A 81 8.62 8.86 13.07
CA PHE A 81 8.60 7.73 12.15
C PHE A 81 7.24 7.70 11.45
N SER A 82 7.23 7.86 10.13
CA SER A 82 6.04 7.69 9.30
C SER A 82 6.00 6.30 8.69
N TYR A 83 4.83 5.68 8.70
CA TYR A 83 4.52 4.43 8.01
C TYR A 83 3.30 4.62 7.11
N PHE A 84 3.34 4.12 5.88
CA PHE A 84 2.13 3.99 5.07
C PHE A 84 2.20 2.82 4.07
N GLU A 85 1.03 2.45 3.57
CA GLU A 85 0.82 1.46 2.53
C GLU A 85 0.43 2.13 1.23
N TYR A 86 1.14 1.83 0.16
CA TYR A 86 0.84 2.28 -1.18
C TYR A 86 0.17 1.14 -1.95
N VAL A 87 -1.02 1.41 -2.48
CA VAL A 87 -1.92 0.39 -3.06
C VAL A 87 -2.15 0.53 -4.57
N GLY A 88 -1.32 1.28 -5.29
CA GLY A 88 -1.43 1.49 -6.75
C GLY A 88 -0.12 1.30 -7.49
#